data_AF-A0A953EFV4-F1
#
_entry.id   AF-A0A953EFV4-F1
#
_cell.length_a   1.000
_cell.length_b   1.000
_cell.length_c   1.000
_cell.angle_alpha   90.00
_cell.angle_beta   90.00
_cell.angle_gamma   90.00
#
_symmetry.space_group_name_H-M   'P 1'
#
loop_
_entity.id
_entity.type
_entity.pdbx_description
1 polymer ?
#
loop_
_entity_poly.entity_id
_entity_poly.type
_entity_poly.pdbx_seq_one_letter_code
_entity_poly.pdbx_strand_id
1 'polypeptide(L)'
;EGLANAFDFPGFVPAYIRPLFCRGIGPFRWAALSGDPEDIYRTDAKVRELIPDDPHLHRWLDMARARISFQGLPARICWVGLGQRHRLGLAFNEMVARGELKAPIVIGRDHLDSGSVASPNRETEAMRDGSDAVSDWPLLNALLNTASGATWVSLHHGGGVGMGYSQHAGMVIVCDGTEAAARRLRRVLWNDPATGVMRHADAGYEIAIDCAREHGLDLPMLGR
;
A
#
# COMPACT_ATOMS: atom_id res chain seq x y z
N GLU A 1 25.48 -30.42 6.56
CA GLU A 1 26.32 -29.20 6.54
C GLU A 1 25.44 -28.00 6.19
N GLY A 2 25.79 -26.79 6.64
CA GLY A 2 25.05 -25.56 6.35
C GLY A 2 25.95 -24.31 6.50
N LEU A 3 25.58 -23.20 5.86
CA LEU A 3 26.32 -21.94 5.94
C LEU A 3 25.91 -21.16 7.19
N ALA A 4 26.72 -21.24 8.26
CA ALA A 4 26.39 -20.67 9.57
C ALA A 4 26.24 -19.13 9.57
N ASN A 5 26.90 -18.45 8.64
CA ASN A 5 26.98 -17.00 8.56
C ASN A 5 26.19 -16.43 7.36
N ALA A 6 25.14 -17.14 6.95
CA ALA A 6 24.31 -16.74 5.81
C ALA A 6 23.57 -15.40 6.02
N PHE A 7 23.39 -14.96 7.27
CA PHE A 7 22.69 -13.73 7.65
C PHE A 7 23.64 -12.56 7.99
N ASP A 8 24.93 -12.66 7.61
CA ASP A 8 25.90 -11.56 7.81
C ASP A 8 25.57 -10.31 6.97
N PHE A 9 24.66 -10.42 5.99
CA PHE A 9 24.10 -9.29 5.25
C PHE A 9 22.60 -9.17 5.53
N PRO A 10 22.07 -7.94 5.72
CA PRO A 10 20.67 -7.74 6.10
C PRO A 10 19.73 -7.85 4.89
N GLY A 11 18.45 -8.12 5.16
CA GLY A 11 17.41 -7.91 4.18
C GLY A 11 17.23 -6.45 3.78
N PHE A 12 16.68 -6.22 2.60
CA PHE A 12 16.51 -4.87 2.05
C PHE A 12 15.50 -4.00 2.82
N VAL A 13 14.55 -4.62 3.53
CA VAL A 13 13.52 -3.88 4.27
C VAL A 13 14.08 -3.21 5.52
N PRO A 14 14.74 -3.92 6.46
CA PRO A 14 15.40 -3.25 7.58
C PRO A 14 16.46 -2.26 7.12
N ALA A 15 17.16 -2.54 6.01
CA ALA A 15 18.24 -1.67 5.51
C ALA A 15 17.73 -0.37 4.85
N TYR A 16 16.63 -0.39 4.10
CA TYR A 16 16.24 0.74 3.23
C TYR A 16 14.75 1.10 3.25
N ILE A 17 13.84 0.11 3.33
CA ILE A 17 12.42 0.35 3.04
C ILE A 17 11.59 0.68 4.27
N ARG A 18 11.98 0.20 5.46
CA ARG A 18 11.17 0.36 6.67
C ARG A 18 10.76 1.80 7.00
N PRO A 19 11.60 2.84 6.80
CA PRO A 19 11.16 4.22 7.00
C PRO A 19 9.96 4.62 6.13
N LEU A 20 9.83 4.06 4.91
CA LEU A 20 8.67 4.26 4.05
C LEU A 20 7.42 3.60 4.65
N PHE A 21 7.54 2.35 5.12
CA PHE A 21 6.44 1.63 5.76
C PHE A 21 5.94 2.32 7.04
N CYS A 22 6.82 2.98 7.79
CA CYS A 22 6.43 3.76 8.97
C CYS A 22 5.45 4.89 8.61
N ARG A 23 5.44 5.38 7.37
CA ARG A 23 4.48 6.39 6.86
C ARG A 23 3.34 5.78 6.01
N GLY A 24 3.17 4.46 6.06
CA GLY A 24 2.21 3.74 5.23
C GLY A 24 2.53 3.77 3.72
N ILE A 25 3.73 4.20 3.34
CA ILE A 25 4.17 4.27 1.93
C ILE A 25 4.55 2.87 1.49
N GLY A 26 3.92 2.39 0.41
CA GLY A 26 4.13 1.05 -0.12
C GLY A 26 3.67 0.92 -1.57
N PRO A 27 3.67 -0.30 -2.14
CA PRO A 27 3.51 -0.55 -3.58
C PRO A 27 2.05 -0.44 -4.07
N PHE A 28 1.45 0.74 -3.83
CA PHE A 28 0.14 1.13 -4.32
C PHE A 28 0.10 1.15 -5.84
N ARG A 29 -0.92 0.53 -6.43
CA ARG A 29 -1.06 0.38 -7.88
C ARG A 29 -2.50 0.46 -8.33
N TRP A 30 -2.68 0.76 -9.59
CA TRP A 30 -3.97 0.69 -10.25
C TRP A 30 -3.87 0.19 -11.69
N ALA A 31 -4.97 -0.32 -12.22
CA ALA A 31 -5.07 -0.74 -13.62
C ALA A 31 -6.39 -0.24 -14.24
N ALA A 32 -6.32 0.11 -15.53
CA ALA A 32 -7.45 0.60 -16.30
C ALA A 32 -8.22 -0.58 -16.92
N LEU A 33 -9.47 -0.80 -16.50
CA LEU A 33 -10.30 -1.89 -17.02
C LEU A 33 -10.77 -1.65 -18.47
N SER A 34 -10.58 -0.44 -19.00
CA SER A 34 -10.83 -0.11 -20.40
C SER A 34 -9.83 -0.78 -21.35
N GLY A 35 -8.65 -1.16 -20.86
CA GLY A 35 -7.52 -1.58 -21.69
C GLY A 35 -6.83 -0.41 -22.41
N ASP A 36 -7.27 0.83 -22.19
CA ASP A 36 -6.72 2.01 -22.88
C ASP A 36 -5.57 2.64 -22.10
N PRO A 37 -4.36 2.79 -22.68
CA PRO A 37 -3.22 3.40 -22.00
C PRO A 37 -3.45 4.88 -21.64
N GLU A 38 -4.33 5.57 -22.34
CA GLU A 38 -4.64 6.98 -22.06
C GLU A 38 -5.28 7.17 -20.68
N ASP A 39 -6.04 6.20 -20.18
CA ASP A 39 -6.58 6.26 -18.81
C ASP A 39 -5.43 6.26 -17.76
N ILE A 40 -4.33 5.55 -18.03
CA ILE A 40 -3.14 5.60 -17.17
C ILE A 40 -2.42 6.95 -17.29
N TYR A 41 -2.30 7.51 -18.49
CA TYR A 41 -1.66 8.83 -18.64
C TYR A 41 -2.48 9.95 -17.98
N ARG A 42 -3.80 9.87 -18.02
CA ARG A 42 -4.70 10.79 -17.31
C ARG A 42 -4.58 10.67 -15.81
N THR A 43 -4.51 9.43 -15.29
CA THR A 43 -4.28 9.22 -13.85
C THR A 43 -2.88 9.66 -13.41
N ASP A 44 -1.83 9.46 -14.22
CA ASP A 44 -0.48 10.00 -13.97
C ASP A 44 -0.51 11.54 -13.83
N ALA A 45 -1.23 12.23 -14.72
CA ALA A 45 -1.40 13.69 -14.64
C ALA A 45 -2.18 14.11 -13.38
N LYS A 46 -3.25 13.38 -13.02
CA LYS A 46 -4.03 13.65 -11.81
C LYS A 46 -3.20 13.46 -10.53
N VAL A 47 -2.31 12.47 -10.50
CA VAL A 47 -1.40 12.27 -9.36
C VAL A 47 -0.49 13.49 -9.18
N ARG A 48 0.07 14.04 -10.26
CA ARG A 48 0.91 15.25 -10.20
C ARG A 48 0.16 16.47 -9.67
N GLU A 49 -1.09 16.64 -10.10
CA GLU A 49 -1.97 17.72 -9.63
C GLU A 49 -2.24 17.62 -8.12
N LEU A 50 -2.49 16.41 -7.61
CA LEU A 50 -2.85 16.19 -6.21
C LEU A 50 -1.65 16.18 -5.25
N ILE A 51 -0.46 15.89 -5.77
CA ILE A 51 0.81 15.82 -5.03
C ILE A 51 1.84 16.69 -5.78
N PRO A 52 1.67 18.02 -5.80
CA PRO A 52 2.51 18.91 -6.61
C PRO A 52 3.94 19.04 -6.07
N ASP A 53 4.13 18.88 -4.76
CA ASP A 53 5.38 19.19 -4.06
C ASP A 53 6.32 17.97 -3.87
N ASP A 54 6.16 16.92 -4.68
CA ASP A 54 7.00 15.72 -4.62
C ASP A 54 7.77 15.50 -5.94
N PRO A 55 8.96 16.11 -6.10
CA PRO A 55 9.75 15.99 -7.31
C PRO A 55 10.25 14.55 -7.55
N HIS A 56 10.39 13.74 -6.50
CA HIS A 56 10.78 12.34 -6.65
C HIS A 56 9.66 11.52 -7.28
N LEU A 57 8.43 11.69 -6.79
CA LEU A 57 7.23 11.07 -7.36
C LEU A 57 7.02 11.50 -8.81
N HIS A 58 7.23 12.78 -9.12
CA HIS A 58 7.08 13.31 -10.48
C HIS A 58 8.10 12.68 -11.42
N ARG A 59 9.37 12.60 -11.00
CA ARG A 59 10.42 11.90 -11.76
C ARG A 59 10.09 10.42 -11.93
N TRP A 60 9.55 9.76 -10.89
CA TRP A 60 9.10 8.38 -10.98
C TRP A 60 8.06 8.19 -12.10
N LEU A 61 7.03 9.04 -12.17
CA LEU A 61 6.00 8.98 -13.21
C LEU A 61 6.59 9.25 -14.61
N ASP A 62 7.53 10.19 -14.74
CA ASP A 62 8.20 10.46 -16.03
C ASP A 62 9.00 9.25 -16.51
N MET A 63 9.79 8.65 -15.62
CA MET A 63 10.55 7.44 -15.93
C MET A 63 9.62 6.27 -16.24
N ALA A 64 8.55 6.09 -15.48
CA ALA A 64 7.59 5.02 -15.69
C ALA A 64 6.91 5.14 -17.06
N ARG A 65 6.57 6.35 -17.51
CA ARG A 65 6.05 6.59 -18.86
C ARG A 65 7.09 6.36 -19.95
N ALA A 66 8.33 6.80 -19.75
CA ALA A 66 9.37 6.72 -20.76
C ALA A 66 10.02 5.33 -20.88
N ARG A 67 9.97 4.52 -19.83
CA ARG A 67 10.79 3.30 -19.70
C ARG A 67 10.01 2.02 -19.43
N ILE A 68 8.72 2.09 -19.09
CA ILE A 68 7.90 0.90 -18.79
C ILE A 68 6.82 0.75 -19.85
N SER A 69 6.94 -0.29 -20.66
CA SER A 69 5.88 -0.73 -21.57
C SER A 69 4.79 -1.46 -20.78
N PHE A 70 3.52 -1.20 -21.11
CA PHE A 70 2.40 -1.91 -20.49
C PHE A 70 2.37 -3.40 -20.88
N GLN A 71 1.82 -4.22 -19.98
CA GLN A 71 1.62 -5.67 -20.17
C GLN A 71 0.19 -6.01 -19.77
N GLY A 72 -0.62 -6.54 -20.70
CA GLY A 72 -2.04 -6.77 -20.45
C GLY A 72 -2.81 -5.45 -20.30
N LEU A 73 -3.67 -5.34 -19.28
CA LEU A 73 -4.32 -4.07 -18.96
C LEU A 73 -3.27 -3.02 -18.58
N PRO A 74 -3.31 -1.80 -19.14
CA PRO A 74 -2.46 -0.71 -18.71
C PRO A 74 -2.58 -0.48 -17.21
N ALA A 75 -1.44 -0.46 -16.52
CA ALA A 75 -1.37 -0.36 -15.08
C ALA A 75 -0.20 0.51 -14.65
N ARG A 76 -0.32 1.13 -13.47
CA ARG A 76 0.71 1.96 -12.88
C ARG A 76 0.95 1.55 -11.44
N ILE A 77 2.23 1.47 -11.08
CA ILE A 77 2.71 1.40 -9.70
C ILE A 77 3.20 2.81 -9.31
N CYS A 78 2.84 3.27 -8.13
CA CYS A 78 3.29 4.55 -7.58
C CYS A 78 3.25 4.45 -6.05
N TRP A 79 4.41 4.55 -5.41
CA TRP A 79 4.48 4.39 -3.96
C TRP A 79 3.97 5.65 -3.27
N VAL A 80 2.86 5.50 -2.53
CA VAL A 80 2.18 6.59 -1.81
C VAL A 80 1.71 6.12 -0.44
N GLY A 81 1.66 7.06 0.51
CA GLY A 81 1.45 6.78 1.93
C GLY A 81 0.02 6.92 2.42
N LEU A 82 -0.11 6.84 3.76
CA LEU A 82 -1.32 7.24 4.47
C LEU A 82 -1.70 8.68 4.09
N GLY A 83 -2.99 8.97 3.99
CA GLY A 83 -3.48 10.27 3.53
C GLY A 83 -3.44 10.47 2.02
N GLN A 84 -2.42 9.97 1.32
CA GLN A 84 -2.33 10.11 -0.15
C GLN A 84 -3.21 9.08 -0.88
N ARG A 85 -3.20 7.81 -0.46
CA ARG A 85 -3.95 6.73 -1.13
C ARG A 85 -5.44 7.02 -1.28
N HIS A 86 -6.11 7.46 -0.21
CA HIS A 86 -7.55 7.77 -0.27
C HIS A 86 -7.87 9.00 -1.14
N ARG A 87 -7.02 10.03 -1.15
CA ARG A 87 -7.19 11.21 -2.02
C ARG A 87 -7.11 10.82 -3.49
N LEU A 88 -6.12 9.99 -3.85
CA LEU A 88 -5.98 9.47 -5.22
C LEU A 88 -7.17 8.59 -5.61
N GLY A 89 -7.58 7.64 -4.77
CA GLY A 89 -8.70 6.76 -5.08
C GLY A 89 -10.02 7.51 -5.27
N LEU A 90 -10.30 8.52 -4.43
CA LEU A 90 -11.47 9.38 -4.60
C LEU A 90 -11.42 10.19 -5.90
N ALA A 91 -10.25 10.74 -6.25
CA ALA A 91 -10.08 11.47 -7.50
C ALA A 91 -10.24 10.58 -8.73
N PHE A 92 -9.69 9.36 -8.71
CA PHE A 92 -9.87 8.42 -9.82
C PHE A 92 -11.34 8.01 -9.97
N ASN A 93 -12.05 7.80 -8.85
CA ASN A 93 -13.49 7.52 -8.89
C ASN A 93 -14.28 8.69 -9.48
N GLU A 94 -13.95 9.94 -9.12
CA GLU A 94 -14.56 11.13 -9.71
C GLU A 94 -14.30 11.23 -11.23
N MET A 95 -13.07 10.94 -11.66
CA MET A 95 -12.72 10.92 -13.08
C MET A 95 -13.51 9.86 -13.86
N VAL A 96 -13.76 8.68 -13.27
CA VAL A 96 -14.66 7.67 -13.85
C VAL A 96 -16.09 8.21 -13.93
N ALA A 97 -16.60 8.83 -12.86
CA ALA A 97 -17.95 9.39 -12.82
C ALA A 97 -18.19 10.47 -13.89
N ARG A 98 -17.17 11.28 -14.19
CA ARG A 98 -17.21 12.34 -15.21
C ARG A 98 -16.95 11.84 -16.64
N GLY A 99 -16.60 10.57 -16.82
CA GLY A 99 -16.17 10.04 -18.12
C GLY A 99 -14.80 10.58 -18.58
N GLU A 100 -14.02 11.17 -17.66
CA GLU A 100 -12.62 11.50 -17.91
C GLU A 100 -11.75 10.23 -18.02
N LEU A 101 -12.18 9.12 -17.42
CA LEU A 101 -11.63 7.79 -17.67
C LEU A 101 -12.67 6.93 -18.40
N LYS A 102 -12.22 6.10 -19.34
CA LYS A 102 -13.12 5.39 -20.26
C LYS A 102 -13.88 4.23 -19.60
N ALA A 103 -13.36 3.69 -18.50
CA ALA A 103 -13.97 2.63 -17.72
C ALA A 103 -13.53 2.69 -16.25
N PRO A 104 -14.13 1.87 -15.36
CA PRO A 104 -13.68 1.75 -13.98
C PRO A 104 -12.19 1.42 -13.83
N ILE A 105 -11.61 1.87 -12.72
CA ILE A 105 -10.22 1.58 -12.34
C ILE A 105 -10.20 0.58 -11.18
N VAL A 106 -9.35 -0.42 -11.24
CA VAL A 106 -9.04 -1.27 -10.07
C VAL A 106 -7.84 -0.68 -9.33
N ILE A 107 -7.96 -0.51 -8.01
CA ILE A 107 -6.88 -0.06 -7.13
C ILE A 107 -6.51 -1.19 -6.19
N GLY A 108 -5.23 -1.52 -6.11
CA GLY A 108 -4.72 -2.53 -5.19
C GLY A 108 -3.26 -2.29 -4.83
N ARG A 109 -2.60 -3.36 -4.41
CA ARG A 109 -1.18 -3.37 -4.04
C ARG A 109 -0.62 -4.79 -4.05
N ASP A 110 0.68 -4.90 -3.84
CA ASP A 110 1.26 -6.17 -3.41
C ASP A 110 0.76 -6.56 -2.01
N HIS A 111 0.93 -7.82 -1.63
CA HIS A 111 0.83 -8.27 -0.25
C HIS A 111 2.03 -7.80 0.60
N LEU A 112 3.15 -7.45 -0.04
CA LEU A 112 4.22 -6.66 0.58
C LEU A 112 3.73 -5.22 0.76
N ASP A 113 3.33 -4.86 1.96
CA ASP A 113 3.00 -3.48 2.34
C ASP A 113 3.12 -3.32 3.87
N SER A 114 3.19 -2.08 4.31
CA SER A 114 3.43 -1.66 5.70
C SER A 114 2.62 -2.42 6.77
N GLY A 115 1.36 -2.75 6.51
CA GLY A 115 0.46 -3.39 7.49
C GLY A 115 0.01 -4.80 7.14
N SER A 116 0.46 -5.34 6.00
CA SER A 116 -0.20 -6.50 5.39
C SER A 116 0.64 -7.77 5.35
N VAL A 117 1.78 -7.82 6.03
CA VAL A 117 2.67 -8.99 6.00
C VAL A 117 3.42 -9.16 7.33
N ALA A 118 3.53 -10.42 7.74
CA ALA A 118 4.53 -10.89 8.70
C ALA A 118 5.47 -11.85 7.97
N SER A 119 6.75 -11.51 7.90
CA SER A 119 7.80 -12.31 7.27
C SER A 119 9.17 -12.01 7.91
N PRO A 120 9.61 -12.82 8.88
CA PRO A 120 10.83 -12.58 9.67
C PRO A 120 12.14 -12.54 8.86
N ASN A 121 12.15 -13.11 7.66
CA ASN A 121 13.33 -13.11 6.78
C ASN A 121 13.21 -12.07 5.65
N ARG A 122 12.25 -11.15 5.73
CA ARG A 122 12.01 -10.13 4.70
C ARG A 122 11.38 -8.86 5.28
N GLU A 123 10.07 -8.67 5.21
CA GLU A 123 9.43 -7.39 5.57
C GLU A 123 9.49 -7.05 7.06
N THR A 124 9.44 -8.06 7.92
CA THR A 124 9.43 -7.89 9.37
C THR A 124 10.72 -8.39 10.01
N GLU A 125 11.79 -8.52 9.24
CA GLU A 125 13.12 -8.89 9.74
C GLU A 125 13.69 -7.82 10.67
N ALA A 126 14.10 -8.21 11.88
CA ALA A 126 14.67 -7.31 12.88
C ALA A 126 13.74 -6.12 13.18
N MET A 127 12.50 -6.40 13.60
CA MET A 127 11.64 -5.38 14.18
C MET A 127 12.31 -4.82 15.46
N ARG A 128 12.12 -3.53 15.73
CA ARG A 128 12.81 -2.83 16.83
C ARG A 128 12.52 -3.46 18.21
N ASP A 129 11.34 -3.99 18.38
CA ASP A 129 10.82 -4.65 19.58
C ASP A 129 10.93 -6.19 19.53
N GLY A 130 11.49 -6.76 18.45
CA GLY A 130 11.58 -8.20 18.24
C GLY A 130 10.27 -8.89 17.84
N SER A 131 9.24 -8.14 17.43
CA SER A 131 7.92 -8.65 17.01
C SER A 131 7.90 -9.30 15.61
N ASP A 132 9.05 -9.73 15.10
CA ASP A 132 9.27 -10.19 13.72
C ASP A 132 8.23 -11.22 13.25
N ALA A 133 7.91 -12.20 14.10
CA ALA A 133 7.05 -13.34 13.78
C ALA A 133 5.56 -13.13 14.12
N VAL A 134 5.18 -11.98 14.66
CA VAL A 134 3.77 -11.70 15.04
C VAL A 134 2.92 -11.56 13.78
N SER A 135 2.05 -12.53 13.53
CA SER A 135 1.20 -12.59 12.33
C SER A 135 -0.24 -12.13 12.53
N ASP A 136 -0.59 -11.59 13.71
CA ASP A 136 -1.92 -11.01 13.94
C ASP A 136 -2.20 -9.83 12.97
N TRP A 137 -1.17 -9.03 12.68
CA TRP A 137 -1.28 -7.83 11.84
C TRP A 137 -1.81 -8.08 10.42
N PRO A 138 -1.25 -8.99 9.60
CA PRO A 138 -1.83 -9.30 8.28
C PRO A 138 -3.25 -9.87 8.38
N LEU A 139 -3.58 -10.64 9.43
CA LEU A 139 -4.93 -11.17 9.63
C LEU A 139 -5.91 -10.02 9.92
N LEU A 140 -5.55 -9.10 10.81
CA LEU A 140 -6.32 -7.89 11.11
C LEU A 140 -6.45 -6.98 9.89
N ASN A 141 -5.40 -6.83 9.08
CA ASN A 141 -5.45 -6.06 7.83
C ASN A 141 -6.51 -6.63 6.87
N ALA A 142 -6.58 -7.95 6.69
CA ALA A 142 -7.61 -8.57 5.86
C ALA A 142 -9.03 -8.39 6.44
N LEU A 143 -9.21 -8.62 7.74
CA LEU A 143 -10.49 -8.44 8.41
C LEU A 143 -10.97 -6.98 8.31
N LEU A 144 -10.09 -6.01 8.53
CA LEU A 144 -10.42 -4.60 8.46
C LEU A 144 -10.70 -4.14 7.03
N ASN A 145 -9.95 -4.61 6.03
CA ASN A 145 -10.26 -4.34 4.62
C ASN A 145 -11.63 -4.90 4.21
N THR A 146 -11.98 -6.09 4.72
CA THR A 146 -13.30 -6.71 4.52
C THR A 146 -14.39 -5.83 5.13
N ALA A 147 -14.24 -5.43 6.39
CA ALA A 147 -15.19 -4.55 7.09
C ALA A 147 -15.28 -3.14 6.46
N SER A 148 -14.18 -2.64 5.90
CA SER A 148 -14.11 -1.32 5.27
C SER A 148 -14.82 -1.29 3.91
N GLY A 149 -14.93 -2.44 3.25
CA GLY A 149 -15.62 -2.63 1.98
C GLY A 149 -14.69 -2.68 0.77
N ALA A 150 -13.53 -3.34 0.87
CA ALA A 150 -12.75 -3.71 -0.30
C ALA A 150 -13.60 -4.59 -1.24
N THR A 151 -13.34 -4.55 -2.56
CA THR A 151 -14.08 -5.37 -3.53
C THR A 151 -13.71 -6.83 -3.39
N TRP A 152 -12.43 -7.13 -3.15
CA TRP A 152 -12.00 -8.43 -2.67
C TRP A 152 -10.80 -8.32 -1.74
N VAL A 153 -10.67 -9.33 -0.89
CA VAL A 153 -9.62 -9.47 0.12
C VAL A 153 -9.08 -10.89 0.02
N SER A 154 -7.77 -11.05 0.22
CA SER A 154 -7.10 -12.33 0.21
C SER A 154 -6.21 -12.49 1.44
N LEU A 155 -6.13 -13.71 1.96
CA LEU A 155 -5.17 -14.12 2.99
C LEU A 155 -4.37 -15.30 2.46
N HIS A 156 -3.06 -15.10 2.32
CA HIS A 156 -2.15 -16.08 1.73
C HIS A 156 -1.02 -16.41 2.70
N HIS A 157 -0.37 -17.55 2.43
CA HIS A 157 0.75 -18.07 3.18
C HIS A 157 1.94 -18.36 2.26
N GLY A 158 3.15 -18.04 2.72
CA GLY A 158 4.42 -18.42 2.11
C GLY A 158 4.78 -17.74 0.78
N GLY A 159 4.09 -16.65 0.42
CA GLY A 159 4.46 -15.85 -0.74
C GLY A 159 5.82 -15.19 -0.53
N GLY A 160 6.62 -15.16 -1.60
CA GLY A 160 7.96 -14.59 -1.61
C GLY A 160 9.03 -15.49 -1.00
N VAL A 161 8.86 -15.88 0.27
CA VAL A 161 9.89 -16.57 1.08
C VAL A 161 9.65 -18.07 1.26
N GLY A 162 8.55 -18.60 0.70
CA GLY A 162 8.22 -20.03 0.75
C GLY A 162 7.41 -20.45 1.97
N MET A 163 6.94 -21.71 1.95
CA MET A 163 6.09 -22.29 3.00
C MET A 163 6.74 -22.17 4.39
N GLY A 164 5.96 -21.74 5.37
CA GLY A 164 6.38 -21.57 6.77
C GLY A 164 6.94 -20.19 7.11
N TYR A 165 7.28 -19.35 6.13
CA TYR A 165 8.06 -18.13 6.38
C TYR A 165 7.28 -16.80 6.24
N SER A 166 6.03 -16.84 5.79
CA SER A 166 5.21 -15.63 5.72
C SER A 166 3.71 -15.87 5.83
N GLN A 167 3.01 -14.88 6.39
CA GLN A 167 1.55 -14.74 6.34
C GLN A 167 1.24 -13.31 5.89
N HIS A 168 0.36 -13.14 4.91
CA HIS A 168 0.13 -11.82 4.33
C HIS A 168 -1.22 -11.65 3.64
N ALA A 169 -1.73 -10.42 3.67
CA ALA A 169 -3.03 -10.02 3.16
C ALA A 169 -2.95 -9.15 1.91
N GLY A 170 -3.87 -9.38 0.99
CA GLY A 170 -4.10 -8.55 -0.18
C GLY A 170 -5.46 -7.90 -0.12
N MET A 171 -5.56 -6.74 -0.76
CA MET A 171 -6.83 -6.04 -0.92
C MET A 171 -6.87 -5.39 -2.31
N VAL A 172 -8.06 -5.31 -2.88
CA VAL A 172 -8.32 -4.53 -4.08
C VAL A 172 -9.71 -3.91 -3.98
N ILE A 173 -9.84 -2.70 -4.51
CA ILE A 173 -11.09 -1.95 -4.54
C ILE A 173 -11.31 -1.31 -5.92
N VAL A 174 -12.54 -1.41 -6.40
CA VAL A 174 -12.96 -0.85 -7.69
C VAL A 174 -13.44 0.60 -7.51
N CYS A 175 -12.95 1.48 -8.39
CA CYS A 175 -13.45 2.83 -8.61
C CYS A 175 -14.42 2.79 -9.80
N ASP A 176 -15.71 2.63 -9.53
CA ASP A 176 -16.76 2.50 -10.56
C ASP A 176 -17.52 3.81 -10.84
N GLY A 177 -17.08 4.92 -10.24
CA GLY A 177 -17.70 6.23 -10.39
C GLY A 177 -18.92 6.45 -9.48
N THR A 178 -19.31 5.46 -8.69
CA THR A 178 -20.50 5.61 -7.82
C THR A 178 -20.17 6.26 -6.48
N GLU A 179 -21.16 6.94 -5.89
CA GLU A 179 -21.12 7.41 -4.50
C GLU A 179 -20.91 6.27 -3.50
N ALA A 180 -21.40 5.08 -3.81
CA ALA A 180 -21.20 3.89 -2.98
C ALA A 180 -19.72 3.47 -2.96
N ALA A 181 -19.04 3.50 -4.12
CA ALA A 181 -17.60 3.27 -4.19
C ALA A 181 -16.81 4.37 -3.48
N ALA A 182 -17.18 5.65 -3.64
CA ALA A 182 -16.54 6.76 -2.93
C ALA A 182 -16.53 6.56 -1.40
N ARG A 183 -17.65 6.11 -0.82
CA ARG A 183 -17.72 5.78 0.62
C ARG A 183 -16.80 4.62 1.02
N ARG A 184 -16.70 3.58 0.19
CA ARG A 184 -15.80 2.42 0.43
C ARG A 184 -14.35 2.84 0.29
N LEU A 185 -13.98 3.53 -0.79
CA LEU A 185 -12.63 4.03 -1.07
C LEU A 185 -12.10 4.89 0.07
N ARG A 186 -12.92 5.82 0.61
CA ARG A 186 -12.52 6.66 1.74
C ARG A 186 -12.10 5.85 2.97
N ARG A 187 -12.82 4.78 3.30
CA ARG A 187 -12.49 3.93 4.46
C ARG A 187 -11.33 2.99 4.15
N VAL A 188 -11.42 2.26 3.04
CA VAL A 188 -10.50 1.20 2.66
C VAL A 188 -9.09 1.77 2.44
N LEU A 189 -8.96 2.84 1.65
CA LEU A 189 -7.65 3.44 1.34
C LEU A 189 -7.11 4.36 2.44
N TRP A 190 -7.86 4.53 3.53
CA TRP A 190 -7.38 5.10 4.78
C TRP A 190 -6.91 3.99 5.72
N ASN A 191 -7.79 3.03 6.00
CA ASN A 191 -7.56 1.96 6.96
C ASN A 191 -6.42 1.04 6.55
N ASP A 192 -6.31 0.69 5.27
CA ASP A 192 -5.26 -0.21 4.78
C ASP A 192 -3.84 0.30 5.11
N PRO A 193 -3.39 1.49 4.63
CA PRO A 193 -2.09 2.02 5.04
C PRO A 193 -2.03 2.41 6.53
N ALA A 194 -3.15 2.79 7.16
CA ALA A 194 -3.18 3.12 8.59
C ALA A 194 -2.85 1.91 9.48
N THR A 195 -3.22 0.68 9.07
CA THR A 195 -2.80 -0.54 9.80
C THR A 195 -1.28 -0.73 9.79
N GLY A 196 -0.60 -0.26 8.73
CA GLY A 196 0.85 -0.28 8.67
C GLY A 196 1.52 0.73 9.58
N VAL A 197 0.97 1.94 9.63
CA VAL A 197 1.40 2.98 10.59
C VAL A 197 1.14 2.49 12.02
N MET A 198 -0.05 1.96 12.31
CA MET A 198 -0.40 1.34 13.60
C MET A 198 0.63 0.28 14.02
N ARG A 199 0.90 -0.71 13.16
CA ARG A 199 1.83 -1.81 13.45
C ARG A 199 3.25 -1.31 13.76
N HIS A 200 3.74 -0.34 13.00
CA HIS A 200 5.09 0.19 13.23
C HIS A 200 5.15 1.14 14.43
N ALA A 201 4.07 1.86 14.74
CA ALA A 201 3.99 2.68 15.94
C ALA A 201 3.95 1.81 17.20
N ASP A 202 3.21 0.70 17.16
CA ASP A 202 3.18 -0.34 18.21
C ASP A 202 4.59 -0.92 18.48
N ALA A 203 5.34 -1.22 17.42
CA ALA A 203 6.73 -1.68 17.52
C ALA A 203 7.74 -0.57 17.93
N GLY A 204 7.28 0.63 18.29
CA GLY A 204 8.09 1.71 18.83
C GLY A 204 8.92 2.49 17.80
N TYR A 205 8.50 2.52 16.53
CA TYR A 205 9.15 3.40 15.54
C TYR A 205 8.61 4.84 15.63
N GLU A 206 9.45 5.78 16.05
CA GLU A 206 9.07 7.20 16.21
C GLU A 206 8.46 7.81 14.93
N ILE A 207 9.01 7.48 13.76
CA ILE A 207 8.47 7.93 12.46
C ILE A 207 6.99 7.54 12.29
N ALA A 208 6.63 6.34 12.76
CA ALA A 208 5.25 5.84 12.68
C ALA A 208 4.35 6.46 13.75
N ILE A 209 4.88 6.69 14.96
CA ILE A 209 4.17 7.42 16.02
C ILE A 209 3.86 8.86 15.57
N ASP A 210 4.83 9.54 14.98
CA ASP A 210 4.65 10.89 14.44
C ASP A 210 3.66 10.92 13.27
N CYS A 211 3.74 9.94 12.36
CA CYS A 211 2.76 9.80 11.27
C CYS A 211 1.34 9.53 11.81
N ALA A 212 1.20 8.73 12.87
CA ALA A 212 -0.08 8.49 13.52
C ALA A 212 -0.67 9.78 14.12
N ARG A 213 0.17 10.60 14.79
CA ARG A 213 -0.23 11.91 15.31
C ARG A 213 -0.60 12.90 14.20
N GLU A 214 0.22 12.99 13.15
CA GLU A 214 0.00 13.84 11.97
C GLU A 214 -1.36 13.57 11.32
N HIS A 215 -1.75 12.30 11.22
CA HIS A 215 -3.01 11.88 10.62
C HIS A 215 -4.15 11.66 11.63
N GLY A 216 -3.93 11.92 12.92
CA GLY A 216 -4.95 11.76 13.95
C GLY A 216 -5.50 10.34 14.06
N LEU A 217 -4.64 9.33 13.94
CA LEU A 217 -5.04 7.93 14.11
C LEU A 217 -5.43 7.67 15.58
N ASP A 218 -6.56 6.96 15.76
CA ASP A 218 -7.00 6.52 17.09
C ASP A 218 -6.26 5.23 17.47
N LEU A 219 -5.12 5.40 18.15
CA LEU A 219 -4.26 4.31 18.63
C LEU A 219 -4.33 4.25 20.17
N PRO A 220 -5.19 3.41 20.76
CA PRO A 220 -5.58 3.50 22.18
C PRO A 220 -4.41 3.45 23.18
N MET A 221 -3.34 2.74 22.84
CA MET A 221 -2.19 2.53 23.73
C MET A 221 -1.10 3.61 23.61
N LEU A 222 -1.12 4.45 22.57
CA LEU A 222 -0.09 5.48 22.34
C LEU A 222 -0.38 6.83 23.02
N GLY A 223 -1.52 6.94 23.72
CA GLY A 223 -1.99 8.22 24.28
C GLY A 223 -2.38 9.22 23.17
N ARG A 224 -3.17 10.23 23.52
CA ARG A 224 -3.43 11.38 22.63
C ARG A 224 -2.35 12.44 22.82
#